data_AF-A0A0F0GPT1-F1
#
_entry.id   AF-A0A0F0GPT1-F1
#
_cell.length_a   1.000
_cell.length_b   1.000
_cell.length_c   1.000
_cell.angle_alpha   90.00
_cell.angle_beta   90.00
_cell.angle_gamma   90.00
#
_symmetry.space_group_name_H-M   'P 1'
#
loop_
_entity.id
_entity.type
_entity.pdbx_description
1 polymer ?
#
loop_
_entity_poly.entity_id
_entity_poly.type
_entity_poly.pdbx_seq_one_letter_code
_entity_poly.pdbx_strand_id
1 'polypeptide(L)'
;TWDFGLIPASASVGDRVWSDANGNGVQDNGESGVQGVPVELFRNGLNGPESVGTTVTDANGMYLFSGLGAGNYFVRFTPPAGMLVSPQNQG
;
A
#
# COMPACT_ATOMS: atom_id res chain seq x y z
N THR A 1 26.92 -17.60 24.81
CA THR A 1 25.52 -18.07 24.88
C THR A 1 24.72 -17.33 23.84
N TRP A 2 23.70 -17.95 23.26
CA TRP A 2 22.80 -17.34 22.27
C TRP A 2 21.39 -17.32 22.86
N ASP A 3 20.82 -16.13 22.98
CA ASP A 3 19.46 -15.86 23.42
C ASP A 3 18.74 -14.96 22.40
N PHE A 4 17.41 -15.11 22.29
CA PHE A 4 16.57 -14.21 21.48
C PHE A 4 15.15 -14.14 22.03
N GLY A 5 14.51 -12.98 21.85
CA GLY A 5 13.09 -12.76 22.13
C GLY A 5 12.27 -12.77 20.84
N LEU A 6 11.02 -13.19 20.94
CA LEU A 6 10.05 -13.19 19.84
C LEU A 6 8.89 -12.24 20.17
N ILE A 7 8.45 -11.48 19.17
CA ILE A 7 7.21 -10.71 19.21
C ILE A 7 6.30 -11.19 18.06
N PRO A 8 4.98 -11.32 18.29
CA PRO A 8 4.06 -11.72 17.24
C PRO A 8 3.94 -10.63 16.17
N ALA A 9 3.90 -11.05 14.91
CA ALA A 9 3.62 -10.16 13.79
C ALA A 9 2.11 -9.92 13.70
N SER A 10 1.66 -8.74 14.13
CA SER A 10 0.23 -8.38 14.18
C SER A 10 -0.11 -7.11 13.40
N ALA A 11 0.88 -6.44 12.79
CA ALA A 11 0.64 -5.22 12.03
C ALA A 11 0.10 -5.52 10.63
N SER A 12 -0.57 -4.53 10.05
CA SER A 12 -1.07 -4.57 8.68
C SER A 12 -0.90 -3.22 8.00
N VAL A 13 -0.67 -3.25 6.69
CA VAL A 13 -0.64 -2.07 5.81
C VAL A 13 -1.61 -2.34 4.68
N GLY A 14 -2.61 -1.49 4.52
CA GLY A 14 -3.64 -1.64 3.50
C GLY A 14 -4.51 -0.39 3.45
N ASP A 15 -5.13 -0.18 2.30
CA ASP A 15 -6.13 0.87 2.09
C ASP A 15 -6.81 0.65 0.72
N ARG A 16 -7.25 1.73 0.08
CA ARG A 16 -7.94 1.76 -1.19
C ARG A 16 -7.19 2.58 -2.24
N VAL A 17 -7.23 2.12 -3.49
CA VAL A 17 -6.95 2.92 -4.69
C VAL A 17 -8.29 3.26 -5.34
N TRP A 18 -8.54 4.54 -5.59
CA TRP A 18 -9.81 5.01 -6.15
C TRP A 18 -9.59 5.90 -7.39
N SER A 19 -10.63 5.99 -8.21
CA SER A 19 -10.68 6.88 -9.36
C SER A 19 -11.16 8.25 -8.89
N ASP A 20 -10.21 9.16 -8.70
CA ASP A 20 -10.46 10.55 -8.39
C ASP A 20 -11.11 11.26 -9.59
N ALA A 21 -12.44 11.39 -9.55
CA ALA A 21 -13.22 11.86 -10.69
C ALA A 21 -13.23 13.38 -10.82
N ASN A 22 -13.01 14.09 -9.70
CA ASN A 22 -13.00 15.55 -9.65
C ASN A 22 -11.56 16.12 -9.56
N GLY A 23 -10.55 15.27 -9.42
CA GLY A 23 -9.13 15.60 -9.43
C GLY A 23 -8.64 16.29 -8.16
N ASN A 24 -9.37 16.18 -7.04
CA ASN A 24 -9.07 16.94 -5.83
C ASN A 24 -8.11 16.22 -4.86
N GLY A 25 -7.76 14.96 -5.10
CA GLY A 25 -6.89 14.16 -4.23
C GLY A 25 -7.54 13.70 -2.92
N VAL A 26 -8.86 13.85 -2.79
CA VAL A 26 -9.66 13.43 -1.63
C VAL A 26 -10.53 12.24 -2.05
N GLN A 27 -10.75 11.29 -1.14
CA GLN A 27 -11.66 10.19 -1.41
C GLN A 27 -13.10 10.64 -1.18
N ASP A 28 -13.83 10.90 -2.26
CA ASP A 28 -15.22 11.36 -2.21
C ASP A 28 -16.24 10.23 -2.32
N ASN A 29 -17.45 10.48 -1.82
CA ASN A 29 -18.55 9.53 -1.93
C ASN A 29 -18.99 9.39 -3.40
N GLY A 30 -19.03 8.14 -3.89
CA GLY A 30 -19.34 7.81 -5.28
C GLY A 30 -18.12 7.57 -6.16
N GLU A 31 -16.90 7.86 -5.68
CA GLU A 31 -15.68 7.52 -6.41
C GLU A 31 -15.42 6.02 -6.35
N SER A 32 -15.27 5.42 -7.53
CA SER A 32 -15.11 3.97 -7.69
C SER A 32 -13.69 3.52 -7.36
N GLY A 33 -13.55 2.26 -6.91
CA GLY A 33 -12.24 1.67 -6.72
C GLY A 33 -11.55 1.36 -8.05
N VAL A 34 -10.22 1.38 -8.07
CA VAL A 34 -9.45 0.94 -9.24
C VAL A 34 -8.93 -0.46 -8.99
N GLN A 35 -9.50 -1.44 -9.70
CA GLN A 35 -9.06 -2.83 -9.68
C GLN A 35 -7.78 -3.02 -10.48
N GLY A 36 -6.96 -4.00 -10.08
CA GLY A 36 -5.85 -4.47 -10.91
C GLY A 36 -4.58 -3.64 -10.78
N VAL A 37 -4.50 -2.73 -9.81
CA VAL A 37 -3.32 -1.89 -9.57
C VAL A 37 -2.28 -2.72 -8.81
N PRO A 38 -1.08 -2.93 -9.37
CA PRO A 38 0.01 -3.60 -8.67
C PRO A 38 0.47 -2.75 -7.48
N VAL A 39 0.54 -3.39 -6.31
CA VAL A 39 1.00 -2.77 -5.05
C VAL A 39 2.15 -3.58 -4.49
N GLU A 40 3.24 -2.90 -4.17
CA GLU A 40 4.44 -3.52 -3.63
C GLU A 40 4.78 -2.90 -2.27
N LEU A 41 5.03 -3.76 -1.27
CA LEU A 41 5.42 -3.35 0.06
C LEU A 41 6.93 -3.54 0.23
N PHE A 42 7.60 -2.50 0.71
CA PHE A 42 9.02 -2.50 1.02
C PHE A 42 9.26 -2.14 2.48
N ARG A 43 10.39 -2.59 3.02
CA ARG A 43 10.95 -2.12 4.30
C ARG A 43 12.39 -1.67 4.08
N ASN A 44 12.95 -0.96 5.06
CA ASN A 44 14.37 -0.63 5.02
C ASN A 44 15.20 -1.88 5.36
N GLY A 45 15.92 -2.43 4.38
CA GLY A 45 16.89 -3.49 4.57
C GLY A 45 18.30 -2.94 4.82
N LEU A 46 19.24 -3.83 5.11
CA LEU A 46 20.65 -3.46 5.37
C LEU A 46 21.34 -2.81 4.17
N ASN A 47 20.93 -3.18 2.95
CA ASN A 47 21.52 -2.72 1.69
C ASN A 47 20.56 -1.83 0.88
N GLY A 48 19.57 -1.23 1.53
CA GLY A 48 18.51 -0.45 0.89
C GLY A 48 17.14 -1.12 0.95
N PRO A 49 16.16 -0.66 0.16
CA PRO A 49 14.79 -1.17 0.20
C PRO A 49 14.72 -2.68 -0.05
N GLU A 50 14.13 -3.41 0.88
CA GLU A 50 13.89 -4.85 0.80
C GLU A 50 12.41 -5.09 0.52
N SER A 51 12.10 -5.92 -0.49
CA SER A 51 10.73 -6.29 -0.80
C SER A 51 10.16 -7.19 0.29
N VAL A 52 9.00 -6.82 0.81
CA VAL A 52 8.25 -7.58 1.82
C VAL A 52 7.19 -8.45 1.15
N GLY A 53 6.58 -7.94 0.08
CA GLY A 53 5.60 -8.67 -0.70
C GLY A 53 4.92 -7.79 -1.76
N THR A 54 4.08 -8.44 -2.56
CA THR A 54 3.29 -7.79 -3.61
C THR A 54 1.85 -8.24 -3.53
N THR A 55 0.92 -7.35 -3.87
CA THR A 55 -0.50 -7.64 -4.03
C THR A 55 -1.09 -6.84 -5.19
N VAL A 56 -2.36 -7.05 -5.49
CA VAL A 56 -3.09 -6.33 -6.53
C VAL A 56 -4.41 -5.87 -5.94
N THR A 57 -4.84 -4.65 -6.26
CA THR A 57 -6.12 -4.14 -5.78
C THR A 57 -7.30 -4.95 -6.30
N ASP A 58 -8.28 -5.20 -5.43
CA ASP A 58 -9.50 -5.93 -5.77
C ASP A 58 -10.53 -5.07 -6.53
N ALA A 59 -11.73 -5.61 -6.77
CA ALA A 59 -12.81 -4.91 -7.48
C ALA A 59 -13.27 -3.60 -6.81
N ASN A 60 -13.03 -3.44 -5.50
CA ASN A 60 -13.34 -2.23 -4.73
C ASN A 60 -12.13 -1.30 -4.62
N GLY A 61 -11.00 -1.65 -5.24
CA GLY A 61 -9.74 -0.93 -5.15
C GLY A 61 -8.94 -1.25 -3.88
N MET A 62 -9.35 -2.22 -3.09
CA MET A 62 -8.74 -2.49 -1.79
C MET A 62 -7.49 -3.35 -1.94
N TYR A 63 -6.48 -3.08 -1.11
CA TYR A 63 -5.30 -3.92 -0.94
C TYR A 63 -4.96 -4.09 0.54
N LEU A 64 -4.35 -5.22 0.90
CA LEU A 64 -3.98 -5.51 2.28
C LEU A 64 -2.72 -6.38 2.34
N PHE A 65 -1.77 -5.96 3.17
CA PHE A 65 -0.67 -6.74 3.69
C PHE A 65 -0.92 -6.96 5.18
N SER A 66 -0.94 -8.21 5.64
CA SER A 66 -1.18 -8.58 7.03
C SER A 66 -0.04 -9.43 7.59
N GLY A 67 -0.01 -9.62 8.90
CA GLY A 67 1.04 -10.42 9.55
C GLY A 67 2.41 -9.76 9.46
N LEU A 68 2.45 -8.43 9.48
CA LEU A 68 3.68 -7.66 9.41
C LEU A 68 4.30 -7.51 10.80
N GLY A 69 5.63 -7.58 10.86
CA GLY A 69 6.37 -7.18 12.06
C GLY A 69 6.27 -5.67 12.26
N ALA A 70 6.41 -5.20 13.50
CA ALA A 70 6.49 -3.77 13.77
C ALA A 70 7.70 -3.16 13.05
N GLY A 71 7.50 -2.02 12.39
CA GLY A 71 8.56 -1.37 11.64
C GLY A 71 8.03 -0.33 10.66
N ASN A 72 8.96 0.32 9.96
CA ASN A 72 8.64 1.28 8.92
C ASN A 72 8.56 0.56 7.57
N TYR A 73 7.48 0.85 6.85
CA TYR A 73 7.23 0.30 5.53
C TYR A 73 6.98 1.42 4.54
N PHE A 74 7.26 1.14 3.27
CA PHE A 74 6.96 2.01 2.15
C PHE A 74 6.15 1.23 1.14
N VAL A 75 5.08 1.85 0.63
CA VAL A 75 4.21 1.25 -0.37
C VAL A 75 4.51 1.90 -1.72
N ARG A 76 4.68 1.07 -2.75
CA ARG A 76 4.82 1.51 -4.13
C ARG A 76 3.62 1.06 -4.94
N PHE A 77 3.00 2.01 -5.62
CA PHE A 77 1.92 1.76 -6.58
C PHE A 77 2.46 1.94 -8.00
N THR A 78 2.01 1.08 -8.91
CA THR A 78 2.22 1.28 -10.35
C THR A 78 0.89 1.65 -11.00
N PRO A 79 0.66 2.92 -11.35
CA PRO A 79 -0.59 3.34 -12.00
C PRO A 79 -0.81 2.60 -13.33
N PRO A 80 -2.07 2.26 -13.67
CA PRO A 80 -2.40 1.77 -15.01
C PRO A 80 -2.00 2.79 -16.09
N ALA A 81 -1.69 2.30 -17.29
CA ALA A 81 -1.32 3.15 -18.41
C ALA A 81 -2.42 4.20 -18.70
N GLY A 82 -2.02 5.46 -18.82
CA GLY A 82 -2.93 6.58 -19.11
C GLY A 82 -3.58 7.22 -17.89
N MET A 83 -3.34 6.72 -16.67
CA MET A 83 -3.77 7.39 -15.44
C MET A 83 -2.66 8.29 -14.88
N LEU A 84 -3.07 9.44 -14.35
CA LEU A 84 -2.20 10.34 -13.58
C LEU A 84 -2.48 10.17 -12.09
N VAL A 85 -1.45 10.40 -11.27
CA VAL A 85 -1.60 10.43 -9.82
C VAL A 85 -2.25 11.76 -9.44
N SER A 86 -3.34 11.69 -8.68
CA SER A 86 -4.00 12.87 -8.12
C SER A 86 -3.13 13.60 -7.10
N PRO A 87 -3.44 14.86 -6.75
CA PRO A 87 -2.72 15.58 -5.70
C PRO A 87 -2.61 14.75 -4.40
N GLN A 88 -1.41 14.68 -3.83
CA GLN A 88 -1.15 13.92 -2.61
C GLN A 88 -1.35 14.78 -1.36
N ASN A 89 -1.60 14.14 -0.21
CA ASN A 89 -1.69 14.78 1.12
C ASN A 89 -2.76 15.89 1.21
N GLN A 90 -3.96 15.62 0.69
CA GLN A 90 -5.09 16.57 0.71
C GLN A 90 -6.08 16.34 1.86
N GLY A 91 -5.70 15.51 2.86
CA GLY A 91 -6.51 15.17 4.04
C GLY A 91 -5.66 15.00 5.28
#